data_AF-A0A7C5P9D0-F1
#
_entry.id   AF-A0A7C5P9D0-F1
#
_cell.length_a   1.000
_cell.length_b   1.000
_cell.length_c   1.000
_cell.angle_alpha   90.00
_cell.angle_beta   90.00
_cell.angle_gamma   90.00
#
_symmetry.space_group_name_H-M   'P 1'
#
loop_
_entity.id
_entity.type
_entity.pdbx_description
1 polymer ?
#
loop_
_entity_poly.entity_id
_entity_poly.type
_entity_poly.pdbx_seq_one_letter_code
_entity_poly.pdbx_strand_id
1 'polypeptide(L)'
;MPRRTQTLLLLLIIGLGLALRLVGFAWQQGYQLSAIGDELGAYQVSLRLLAGDAGAFHLSQATFKSGKLPGPLWAMFWAAGVRWGGGPEAVILMLIVLNTVAIGLVFVLGKKLFDATHGLWAALLLATAPLPIWYSVACTNPGMMAVLGALLYLALWSVIRQSRSAHIFWVVVVCALMPQFHMISVFLIPSVIGLLWLRRRELHWPWLAAGLVVAVALYVPYFWGETQTAWDNTHRYLLRHGKFSFSSFKALLTPVAALGNLIESALGRRFADYQAFGRAAFGSFYVLAAINALSLLIAGLAVGSFLADFFRILRAGWRNPRETLAAAPAVMFLGV
;
A
#
# COMPACT_ATOMS: atom_id res chain seq x y z
N MET A 1 29.86 -6.57 -2.92
CA MET A 1 29.41 -7.51 -3.97
C MET A 1 29.49 -6.87 -5.36
N PRO A 2 30.03 -7.53 -6.40
CA PRO A 2 30.16 -6.97 -7.74
C PRO A 2 28.80 -6.60 -8.38
N ARG A 3 28.78 -5.55 -9.21
CA ARG A 3 27.54 -5.06 -9.86
C ARG A 3 26.84 -6.14 -10.70
N ARG A 4 27.59 -6.97 -11.42
CA ARG A 4 27.05 -8.09 -12.21
C ARG A 4 26.31 -9.11 -11.34
N THR A 5 26.91 -9.50 -10.21
CA THR A 5 26.28 -10.40 -9.22
C THR A 5 25.02 -9.77 -8.64
N GLN A 6 25.02 -8.46 -8.34
CA GLN A 6 23.83 -7.75 -7.84
C GLN A 6 22.68 -7.82 -8.84
N THR A 7 22.97 -7.53 -10.11
CA THR A 7 21.96 -7.58 -11.18
C THR A 7 21.42 -8.99 -11.36
N LEU A 8 22.29 -10.01 -11.38
CA LEU A 8 21.86 -11.39 -11.51
C LEU A 8 20.95 -11.83 -10.35
N LEU A 9 21.36 -11.57 -9.10
CA LEU A 9 20.54 -11.90 -7.93
C LEU A 9 19.21 -11.16 -7.95
N LEU A 10 19.20 -9.88 -8.30
CA LEU A 10 17.95 -9.12 -8.42
C LEU A 10 17.01 -9.72 -9.48
N LEU A 11 17.54 -10.09 -10.66
CA LEU A 11 16.73 -10.71 -11.71
C LEU A 11 16.16 -12.06 -11.25
N LEU A 12 16.95 -12.86 -10.53
CA LEU A 12 16.47 -14.12 -9.94
C LEU A 12 15.36 -13.88 -8.91
N ILE A 13 15.51 -12.87 -8.04
CA ILE A 13 14.50 -12.49 -7.05
C ILE A 13 13.21 -12.01 -7.73
N ILE A 14 13.32 -11.16 -8.76
CA ILE A 14 12.16 -10.68 -9.54
C ILE A 14 11.48 -11.85 -10.25
N GLY A 15 12.25 -12.73 -10.89
CA GLY A 15 11.74 -13.93 -11.56
C GLY A 15 11.01 -14.87 -10.59
N LEU A 16 11.59 -15.12 -9.42
CA LEU A 16 10.95 -15.90 -8.36
C LEU A 16 9.65 -15.24 -7.88
N GLY A 17 9.67 -13.93 -7.61
CA GLY A 17 8.51 -13.18 -7.17
C GLY A 17 7.38 -13.18 -8.20
N LEU A 18 7.70 -13.09 -9.50
CA LEU A 18 6.73 -13.23 -10.58
C LEU A 18 6.15 -14.64 -10.64
N ALA A 19 7.01 -15.67 -10.59
CA ALA A 19 6.58 -17.07 -10.66
C ALA A 19 5.62 -17.42 -9.52
N LEU A 20 5.91 -17.02 -8.28
CA LEU A 20 5.03 -17.26 -7.12
C LEU A 20 3.65 -16.60 -7.29
N ARG A 21 3.60 -15.40 -7.87
CA ARG A 21 2.34 -14.68 -8.15
C ARG A 21 1.55 -15.33 -9.28
N LEU A 22 2.21 -15.81 -10.32
CA LEU A 22 1.57 -16.57 -11.40
C LEU A 22 1.04 -17.92 -10.91
N VAL A 23 1.71 -18.57 -9.96
CA VAL A 23 1.19 -19.77 -9.28
C VAL A 23 -0.10 -19.44 -8.52
N GLY A 24 -0.13 -18.34 -7.75
CA GLY A 24 -1.36 -17.88 -7.08
C GLY A 24 -2.49 -17.57 -8.07
N PHE A 25 -2.16 -16.97 -9.22
CA PHE A 25 -3.12 -16.77 -10.31
C PHE A 25 -3.64 -18.09 -10.88
N ALA A 26 -2.76 -19.05 -11.18
CA ALA A 26 -3.12 -20.36 -11.72
C ALA A 26 -4.00 -21.17 -10.74
N TRP A 27 -3.78 -21.01 -9.44
CA TRP A 27 -4.64 -21.59 -8.38
C TRP A 27 -5.95 -20.82 -8.17
N GLN A 28 -6.26 -19.86 -9.03
CA GLN A 28 -7.49 -19.05 -8.97
C GLN A 28 -7.67 -18.29 -7.64
N GLN A 29 -6.58 -18.05 -6.91
CA GLN A 29 -6.60 -17.33 -5.64
C GLN A 29 -7.21 -15.91 -5.81
N GLY A 30 -6.91 -15.28 -6.94
CA GLY A 30 -7.45 -13.96 -7.27
C GLY A 30 -8.98 -13.94 -7.33
N TYR A 31 -9.64 -15.00 -7.78
CA TYR A 31 -11.10 -15.06 -7.86
C TYR A 31 -11.76 -15.26 -6.50
N GLN A 32 -11.17 -16.09 -5.64
CA GLN A 32 -11.68 -16.29 -4.29
C GLN A 32 -11.72 -14.98 -3.49
N LEU A 33 -10.73 -14.11 -3.72
CA LEU A 33 -10.60 -12.82 -3.04
C LEU A 33 -11.36 -11.70 -3.75
N SER A 34 -11.36 -11.68 -5.09
CA SER A 34 -12.04 -10.64 -5.87
C SER A 34 -13.57 -10.82 -5.94
N ALA A 35 -14.09 -11.93 -5.40
CA ALA A 35 -15.53 -12.17 -5.29
C ALA A 35 -16.17 -11.55 -4.02
N ILE A 36 -15.41 -10.83 -3.18
CA ILE A 36 -15.87 -10.42 -1.84
C ILE A 36 -15.86 -8.89 -1.69
N GLY A 37 -17.01 -8.24 -1.88
CA GLY A 37 -17.18 -6.84 -1.47
C GLY A 37 -16.68 -5.84 -2.50
N ASP A 38 -15.53 -5.21 -2.23
CA ASP A 38 -15.04 -3.95 -2.85
C ASP A 38 -14.61 -4.09 -4.31
N GLU A 39 -14.24 -5.30 -4.67
CA GLU A 39 -13.74 -5.70 -5.98
C GLU A 39 -14.89 -5.90 -6.97
N LEU A 40 -15.95 -6.59 -6.55
CA LEU A 40 -17.12 -6.81 -7.39
C LEU A 40 -17.79 -5.49 -7.78
N GLY A 41 -17.92 -4.55 -6.85
CA GLY A 41 -18.50 -3.26 -7.19
C GLY A 41 -17.53 -2.37 -7.98
N ALA A 42 -16.21 -2.51 -7.84
CA ALA A 42 -15.25 -1.86 -8.74
C ALA A 42 -15.38 -2.38 -10.18
N TYR A 43 -15.55 -3.70 -10.33
CA TYR A 43 -15.83 -4.32 -11.62
C TYR A 43 -17.18 -3.86 -12.22
N GLN A 44 -18.24 -3.81 -11.43
CA GLN A 44 -19.54 -3.31 -11.90
C GLN A 44 -19.47 -1.85 -12.36
N VAL A 45 -18.79 -0.99 -11.60
CA VAL A 45 -18.61 0.42 -12.00
C VAL A 45 -17.75 0.52 -13.25
N SER A 46 -16.70 -0.29 -13.39
CA SER A 46 -15.86 -0.26 -14.59
C SER A 46 -16.62 -0.69 -15.85
N LEU A 47 -17.50 -1.70 -15.76
CA LEU A 47 -18.37 -2.08 -16.87
C LEU A 47 -19.34 -0.96 -17.27
N ARG A 48 -19.94 -0.27 -16.29
CA ARG A 48 -20.81 0.89 -16.56
C ARG A 48 -20.03 2.05 -17.19
N LEU A 49 -18.81 2.30 -16.72
CA LEU A 49 -17.91 3.33 -17.28
C LEU A 49 -17.58 3.01 -18.75
N LEU A 50 -17.27 1.75 -19.06
CA LEU A 50 -17.01 1.30 -20.43
C LEU A 50 -18.26 1.34 -21.32
N ALA A 51 -19.44 1.17 -20.75
CA ALA A 51 -20.73 1.31 -21.45
C ALA A 51 -21.15 2.78 -21.68
N GLY A 52 -20.38 3.75 -21.20
CA GLY A 52 -20.69 5.18 -21.34
C GLY A 52 -21.76 5.69 -20.38
N ASP A 53 -22.04 4.98 -19.29
CA ASP A 53 -22.97 5.43 -18.27
C ASP A 53 -22.41 6.67 -17.55
N ALA A 54 -23.08 7.82 -17.72
CA ALA A 54 -22.72 9.07 -17.06
C ALA A 54 -22.65 8.92 -15.53
N GLY A 55 -23.50 8.07 -14.94
CA GLY A 55 -23.50 7.75 -13.51
C GLY A 55 -22.33 6.87 -13.05
N ALA A 56 -21.50 6.34 -13.97
CA ALA A 56 -20.28 5.61 -13.64
C ALA A 56 -19.03 6.50 -13.53
N PHE A 57 -19.12 7.74 -14.04
CA PHE A 57 -18.20 8.81 -13.67
C PHE A 57 -18.49 9.35 -12.25
N HIS A 58 -19.43 8.72 -11.53
CA HIS A 58 -19.57 8.86 -10.09
C HIS A 58 -18.51 8.01 -9.39
N LEU A 59 -17.49 8.67 -8.87
CA LEU A 59 -16.24 8.00 -8.51
C LEU A 59 -16.22 7.49 -7.08
N SER A 60 -17.17 7.94 -6.27
CA SER A 60 -17.60 7.19 -5.12
C SER A 60 -18.68 6.20 -5.52
N GLN A 61 -18.46 4.95 -5.19
CA GLN A 61 -19.34 3.88 -5.61
C GLN A 61 -20.62 3.91 -4.74
N ALA A 62 -21.61 4.73 -5.12
CA ALA A 62 -22.88 4.88 -4.40
C ALA A 62 -23.65 3.55 -4.27
N THR A 63 -23.30 2.56 -5.10
CA THR A 63 -23.78 1.18 -5.10
C THR A 63 -23.17 0.28 -4.01
N PHE A 64 -22.09 0.71 -3.35
CA PHE A 64 -21.66 0.03 -2.13
C PHE A 64 -22.63 0.42 -1.04
N LYS A 65 -23.25 -0.58 -0.39
CA LYS A 65 -24.23 -0.45 0.69
C LYS A 65 -23.79 0.40 1.93
N SER A 66 -22.73 1.20 1.83
CA SER A 66 -22.21 2.03 2.92
C SER A 66 -21.40 3.27 2.48
N GLY A 67 -21.33 3.64 1.20
CA GLY A 67 -20.53 4.80 0.75
C GLY A 67 -19.04 4.58 1.04
N LYS A 68 -18.37 3.74 0.25
CA LYS A 68 -16.95 3.47 0.40
C LYS A 68 -16.18 4.35 -0.59
N LEU A 69 -15.26 5.15 -0.06
CA LEU A 69 -14.34 5.97 -0.85
C LEU A 69 -13.03 5.22 -1.01
N PRO A 70 -12.78 4.63 -2.19
CA PRO A 70 -11.63 5.01 -2.98
C PRO A 70 -12.04 6.08 -3.96
N GLY A 71 -11.07 6.87 -4.41
CA GLY A 71 -11.27 7.82 -5.50
C GLY A 71 -11.38 7.13 -6.86
N PRO A 72 -11.49 7.93 -7.95
CA PRO A 72 -11.76 7.45 -9.30
C PRO A 72 -10.84 6.36 -9.83
N LEU A 73 -9.58 6.48 -9.45
CA LEU A 73 -8.50 5.81 -10.16
C LEU A 73 -8.56 4.30 -10.00
N TRP A 74 -9.18 3.81 -8.92
CA TRP A 74 -9.40 2.39 -8.79
C TRP A 74 -10.37 1.83 -9.83
N ALA A 75 -11.53 2.47 -10.02
CA ALA A 75 -12.49 2.05 -11.05
C ALA A 75 -11.92 2.24 -12.46
N MET A 76 -11.14 3.31 -12.69
CA MET A 76 -10.46 3.54 -13.96
C MET A 76 -9.37 2.50 -14.23
N PHE A 77 -8.63 2.07 -13.20
CA PHE A 77 -7.66 0.98 -13.31
C PHE A 77 -8.33 -0.33 -13.71
N TRP A 78 -9.45 -0.67 -13.07
CA TRP A 78 -10.29 -1.80 -13.48
C TRP A 78 -10.77 -1.68 -14.92
N ALA A 79 -11.30 -0.51 -15.31
CA ALA A 79 -11.78 -0.29 -16.67
C ALA A 79 -10.67 -0.45 -17.70
N ALA A 80 -9.46 0.02 -17.40
CA ALA A 80 -8.30 -0.17 -18.26
C ALA A 80 -7.96 -1.65 -18.45
N GLY A 81 -7.93 -2.43 -17.37
CA GLY A 81 -7.66 -3.87 -17.47
C GLY A 81 -8.76 -4.65 -18.19
N VAL A 82 -10.03 -4.38 -17.89
CA VAL A 82 -11.17 -5.01 -18.58
C VAL A 82 -11.17 -4.65 -20.07
N ARG A 83 -10.90 -3.39 -20.42
CA ARG A 83 -10.77 -2.99 -21.83
C ARG A 83 -9.60 -3.67 -22.53
N TRP A 84 -8.50 -3.92 -21.82
CA TRP A 84 -7.31 -4.53 -22.40
C TRP A 84 -7.46 -6.04 -22.61
N GLY A 85 -8.01 -6.79 -21.65
CA GLY A 85 -8.06 -8.25 -21.72
C GLY A 85 -9.44 -8.88 -21.50
N GLY A 86 -10.51 -8.09 -21.54
CA GLY A 86 -11.90 -8.58 -21.58
C GLY A 86 -12.51 -9.02 -20.26
N GLY A 87 -11.75 -9.02 -19.16
CA GLY A 87 -12.25 -9.53 -17.88
C GLY A 87 -11.36 -9.25 -16.67
N PRO A 88 -11.77 -9.72 -15.49
CA PRO A 88 -11.01 -9.58 -14.23
C PRO A 88 -9.59 -10.16 -14.28
N GLU A 89 -9.36 -11.18 -15.11
CA GLU A 89 -8.07 -11.83 -15.33
C GLU A 89 -7.00 -10.81 -15.72
N ALA A 90 -7.35 -9.92 -16.63
CA ALA A 90 -6.48 -8.88 -17.13
C ALA A 90 -6.08 -7.90 -16.02
N VAL A 91 -7.02 -7.57 -15.13
CA VAL A 91 -6.78 -6.71 -13.96
C VAL A 91 -5.85 -7.40 -12.96
N ILE A 92 -6.05 -8.70 -12.72
CA ILE A 92 -5.16 -9.50 -11.86
C ILE A 92 -3.74 -9.51 -12.45
N LEU A 93 -3.60 -9.78 -13.75
CA LEU A 93 -2.29 -9.80 -14.42
C LEU A 93 -1.59 -8.44 -14.36
N MET A 94 -2.33 -7.34 -14.54
CA MET A 94 -1.78 -5.99 -14.38
C MET A 94 -1.26 -5.77 -12.94
N LEU A 95 -2.01 -6.19 -11.92
CA LEU A 95 -1.56 -6.09 -10.53
C LEU A 95 -0.33 -6.96 -10.24
N ILE A 96 -0.26 -8.16 -10.81
CA ILE A 96 0.91 -9.04 -10.70
C ILE A 96 2.13 -8.35 -11.29
N VAL A 97 2.02 -7.78 -12.50
CA VAL A 97 3.12 -7.06 -13.15
C VAL A 97 3.56 -5.87 -12.29
N LEU A 98 2.63 -5.05 -11.81
CA LEU A 98 2.95 -3.88 -10.99
C LEU A 98 3.60 -4.25 -9.64
N ASN A 99 3.11 -5.31 -8.99
CA ASN A 99 3.70 -5.79 -7.75
C ASN A 99 5.06 -6.46 -7.97
N THR A 100 5.29 -7.09 -9.12
CA THR A 100 6.62 -7.56 -9.53
C THR A 100 7.58 -6.39 -9.77
N VAL A 101 7.12 -5.29 -10.39
CA VAL A 101 7.91 -4.05 -10.53
C VAL A 101 8.26 -3.48 -9.16
N ALA A 102 7.34 -3.52 -8.20
CA ALA A 102 7.57 -3.05 -6.84
C ALA A 102 8.78 -3.76 -6.16
N ILE A 103 9.04 -5.03 -6.47
CA ILE A 103 10.24 -5.76 -6.00
C ILE A 103 11.52 -5.03 -6.42
N GLY A 104 11.61 -4.65 -7.70
CA GLY A 104 12.75 -3.89 -8.22
C GLY A 104 12.86 -2.50 -7.60
N LEU A 105 11.74 -1.80 -7.41
CA LEU A 105 11.72 -0.48 -6.78
C LEU A 105 12.17 -0.53 -5.31
N VAL A 106 11.75 -1.57 -4.57
CA VAL A 106 12.17 -1.79 -3.18
C VAL A 106 13.67 -2.11 -3.09
N PHE A 107 14.22 -2.87 -4.03
CA PHE A 107 15.67 -3.02 -4.12
C PHE A 107 16.37 -1.67 -4.30
N VAL A 108 15.89 -0.83 -5.23
CA VAL A 108 16.47 0.49 -5.49
C VAL A 108 16.39 1.37 -4.24
N LEU A 109 15.25 1.35 -3.54
CA LEU A 109 15.05 2.10 -2.31
C LEU A 109 16.00 1.63 -1.20
N GLY A 110 16.04 0.33 -0.92
CA GLY A 110 16.93 -0.25 0.09
C GLY A 110 18.41 0.02 -0.22
N LYS A 111 18.81 -0.06 -1.49
CA LYS A 111 20.16 0.28 -1.93
C LYS A 111 20.50 1.76 -1.75
N LYS A 112 19.53 2.65 -1.93
CA LYS A 112 19.70 4.10 -1.75
C LYS A 112 19.75 4.51 -0.27
N LEU A 113 19.02 3.81 0.59
CA LEU A 113 18.97 4.09 2.03
C LEU A 113 20.15 3.48 2.78
N PHE A 114 20.58 2.29 2.36
CA PHE A 114 21.61 1.50 3.02
C PHE A 114 22.67 1.08 1.99
N ASP A 115 22.61 -0.17 1.54
CA ASP A 115 23.51 -0.74 0.55
C ASP A 115 22.80 -1.80 -0.30
N ALA A 116 23.53 -2.36 -1.27
CA ALA A 116 22.98 -3.35 -2.19
C ALA A 116 22.55 -4.66 -1.51
N THR A 117 23.19 -5.06 -0.41
CA THR A 117 22.86 -6.29 0.31
C THR A 117 21.51 -6.13 1.01
N HIS A 118 21.30 -5.01 1.71
CA HIS A 118 20.01 -4.69 2.34
C HIS A 118 18.90 -4.53 1.30
N GLY A 119 19.20 -3.90 0.15
CA GLY A 119 18.26 -3.82 -0.97
C GLY A 119 17.84 -5.20 -1.50
N LEU A 120 18.78 -6.15 -1.63
CA LEU A 120 18.48 -7.51 -2.08
C LEU A 120 17.63 -8.26 -1.05
N TRP A 121 17.94 -8.13 0.24
CA TRP A 121 17.12 -8.72 1.30
C TRP A 121 15.70 -8.17 1.32
N ALA A 122 15.54 -6.85 1.23
CA ALA A 122 14.22 -6.21 1.16
C ALA A 122 13.41 -6.68 -0.06
N ALA A 123 14.06 -6.77 -1.22
CA ALA A 123 13.43 -7.29 -2.43
C ALA A 123 13.07 -8.77 -2.31
N LEU A 124 13.94 -9.60 -1.74
CA LEU A 124 13.67 -11.02 -1.52
C LEU A 124 12.46 -11.21 -0.58
N LEU A 125 12.41 -10.47 0.53
CA LEU A 125 11.28 -10.49 1.45
C LEU A 125 9.98 -10.08 0.76
N LEU A 126 9.98 -9.02 -0.06
CA LEU A 126 8.78 -8.64 -0.82
C LEU A 126 8.40 -9.67 -1.90
N ALA A 127 9.38 -10.36 -2.47
CA ALA A 127 9.18 -11.37 -3.49
C ALA A 127 8.56 -12.65 -2.92
N THR A 128 8.98 -13.09 -1.72
CA THR A 128 8.66 -14.41 -1.16
C THR A 128 7.73 -14.39 0.05
N ALA A 129 7.50 -13.23 0.70
CA ALA A 129 6.64 -13.20 1.87
C ALA A 129 5.18 -13.55 1.51
N PRO A 130 4.50 -14.38 2.33
CA PRO A 130 3.15 -14.86 2.03
C PRO A 130 2.13 -13.74 1.82
N LEU A 131 2.13 -12.70 2.65
CA LEU A 131 1.14 -11.61 2.54
C LEU A 131 1.30 -10.77 1.27
N PRO A 132 2.51 -10.29 0.90
CA PRO A 132 2.70 -9.64 -0.39
C PRO A 132 2.30 -10.48 -1.59
N ILE A 133 2.60 -11.78 -1.60
CA ILE A 133 2.15 -12.67 -2.67
C ILE A 133 0.62 -12.74 -2.66
N TRP A 134 0.04 -13.01 -1.50
CA TRP A 134 -1.39 -13.19 -1.32
C TRP A 134 -2.22 -11.99 -1.81
N TYR A 135 -1.81 -10.78 -1.44
CA TYR A 135 -2.51 -9.57 -1.84
C TYR A 135 -2.17 -9.09 -3.26
N SER A 136 -1.09 -9.57 -3.87
CA SER A 136 -0.71 -9.18 -5.23
C SER A 136 -1.48 -9.89 -6.34
N VAL A 137 -2.16 -10.98 -6.01
CA VAL A 137 -3.09 -11.68 -6.93
C VAL A 137 -4.56 -11.35 -6.65
N ALA A 138 -4.83 -10.72 -5.50
CA ALA A 138 -6.15 -10.22 -5.16
C ALA A 138 -6.38 -8.87 -5.85
N CYS A 139 -7.49 -8.70 -6.57
CA CYS A 139 -7.84 -7.40 -7.15
C CYS A 139 -8.38 -6.44 -6.11
N THR A 140 -7.68 -6.26 -4.99
CA THR A 140 -8.07 -5.37 -3.89
C THR A 140 -7.47 -3.98 -4.08
N ASN A 141 -8.17 -2.94 -3.65
CA ASN A 141 -7.72 -1.55 -3.82
C ASN A 141 -6.32 -1.26 -3.19
N PRO A 142 -5.93 -1.87 -2.04
CA PRO A 142 -4.56 -1.78 -1.54
C PRO A 142 -3.48 -2.35 -2.46
N GLY A 143 -3.82 -3.16 -3.48
CA GLY A 143 -2.87 -3.84 -4.37
C GLY A 143 -1.93 -2.89 -5.12
N MET A 144 -2.32 -1.62 -5.27
CA MET A 144 -1.50 -0.56 -5.88
C MET A 144 -0.55 0.12 -4.89
N MET A 145 -0.72 -0.07 -3.58
CA MET A 145 0.03 0.66 -2.56
C MET A 145 1.50 0.27 -2.52
N ALA A 146 1.86 -0.97 -2.87
CA ALA A 146 3.27 -1.39 -2.88
C ALA A 146 4.09 -0.58 -3.89
N VAL A 147 3.59 -0.47 -5.13
CA VAL A 147 4.28 0.29 -6.19
C VAL A 147 4.22 1.80 -5.92
N LEU A 148 3.07 2.35 -5.54
CA LEU A 148 2.92 3.79 -5.27
C LEU A 148 3.72 4.22 -4.04
N GLY A 149 3.73 3.40 -2.98
CA GLY A 149 4.55 3.63 -1.80
C GLY A 149 6.04 3.65 -2.14
N ALA A 150 6.53 2.65 -2.89
CA ALA A 150 7.93 2.63 -3.32
C ALA A 150 8.31 3.87 -4.15
N LEU A 151 7.44 4.30 -5.09
CA LEU A 151 7.64 5.52 -5.87
C LEU A 151 7.65 6.78 -5.00
N LEU A 152 6.71 6.90 -4.04
CA LEU A 152 6.65 8.01 -3.10
C LEU A 152 7.96 8.11 -2.31
N TYR A 153 8.40 7.02 -1.69
CA TYR A 153 9.62 7.03 -0.89
C TYR A 153 10.87 7.28 -1.76
N LEU A 154 10.95 6.76 -2.99
CA LEU A 154 12.06 7.07 -3.91
C LEU A 154 12.09 8.56 -4.30
N ALA A 155 10.94 9.16 -4.58
CA ALA A 155 10.82 10.59 -4.88
C ALA A 155 11.18 11.44 -3.64
N LEU A 156 10.63 11.10 -2.48
CA LEU A 156 10.85 11.82 -1.22
C LEU A 156 12.32 11.74 -0.79
N TRP A 157 12.95 10.57 -0.92
CA TRP A 157 14.38 10.41 -0.68
C TRP A 157 15.22 11.32 -1.59
N SER A 158 14.82 11.47 -2.85
CA SER A 158 15.51 12.35 -3.80
C SER A 158 15.37 13.83 -3.42
N VAL A 159 14.22 14.25 -2.88
CA VAL A 159 14.01 15.59 -2.31
C VAL A 159 14.88 15.83 -1.07
N ILE A 160 15.04 14.82 -0.23
CA ILE A 160 15.88 14.92 0.99
C ILE A 160 17.36 14.94 0.64
N ARG A 161 17.80 14.20 -0.37
CA ARG A 161 19.22 14.11 -0.72
C ARG A 161 19.72 15.25 -1.59
N GLN A 162 18.84 15.89 -2.37
CA GLN A 162 19.21 16.92 -3.31
C GLN A 162 18.42 18.21 -3.04
N SER A 163 19.13 19.31 -2.77
CA SER A 163 18.51 20.62 -2.70
C SER A 163 17.87 20.99 -4.03
N ARG A 164 16.69 21.61 -3.98
CA ARG A 164 15.88 21.98 -5.14
C ARG A 164 15.62 20.81 -6.10
N SER A 165 15.42 19.60 -5.59
CA SER A 165 15.06 18.45 -6.44
C SER A 165 13.68 18.63 -7.09
N ALA A 166 13.60 18.44 -8.41
CA ALA A 166 12.33 18.42 -9.15
C ALA A 166 11.41 17.27 -8.74
N HIS A 167 11.93 16.24 -8.07
CA HIS A 167 11.16 15.09 -7.58
C HIS A 167 10.07 15.47 -6.58
N ILE A 168 10.09 16.68 -6.02
CA ILE A 168 8.99 17.22 -5.20
C ILE A 168 7.66 17.21 -5.96
N PHE A 169 7.69 17.36 -7.29
CA PHE A 169 6.53 17.18 -8.17
C PHE A 169 5.89 15.81 -7.94
N TRP A 170 6.68 14.74 -8.05
CA TRP A 170 6.22 13.37 -7.89
C TRP A 170 5.79 13.04 -6.47
N VAL A 171 6.41 13.63 -5.45
CA VAL A 171 5.95 13.48 -4.06
C VAL A 171 4.50 13.95 -3.93
N VAL A 172 4.18 15.15 -4.42
CA VAL A 172 2.82 15.70 -4.35
C VAL A 172 1.84 14.88 -5.18
N VAL A 173 2.20 14.54 -6.42
CA VAL A 173 1.34 13.78 -7.31
C VAL A 173 1.04 12.40 -6.74
N VAL A 174 2.04 11.66 -6.26
CA VAL A 174 1.83 10.32 -5.70
C VAL A 174 1.04 10.38 -4.39
N CYS A 175 1.30 11.36 -3.51
CA CYS A 175 0.48 11.59 -2.31
C CYS A 175 -1.00 11.86 -2.64
N ALA A 176 -1.30 12.50 -3.77
CA ALA A 176 -2.67 12.72 -4.23
C ALA A 176 -3.27 11.50 -4.95
N LEU A 177 -2.45 10.66 -5.59
CA LEU A 177 -2.90 9.43 -6.24
C LEU A 177 -3.28 8.35 -5.22
N MET A 178 -2.47 8.16 -4.18
CA MET A 178 -2.63 7.03 -3.26
C MET A 178 -4.01 6.98 -2.56
N PRO A 179 -4.60 8.08 -2.06
CA PRO A 179 -5.93 8.05 -1.43
C PRO A 179 -7.04 7.66 -2.41
N GLN A 180 -6.81 7.87 -3.71
CA GLN A 180 -7.76 7.47 -4.74
C GLN A 180 -7.80 5.95 -4.96
N PHE A 181 -6.75 5.23 -4.56
CA PHE A 181 -6.75 3.77 -4.52
C PHE A 181 -7.11 3.26 -3.12
N HIS A 182 -6.54 3.84 -2.07
CA HIS A 182 -6.82 3.40 -0.71
C HIS A 182 -6.67 4.53 0.30
N MET A 183 -7.75 4.82 1.03
CA MET A 183 -7.82 5.94 1.98
C MET A 183 -6.83 5.80 3.15
N ILE A 184 -6.31 4.63 3.48
CA ILE A 184 -5.29 4.55 4.56
C ILE A 184 -4.04 5.41 4.28
N SER A 185 -3.78 5.73 3.01
CA SER A 185 -2.63 6.54 2.63
C SER A 185 -2.70 8.00 3.10
N VAL A 186 -3.87 8.55 3.49
CA VAL A 186 -3.92 9.91 4.07
C VAL A 186 -3.12 9.99 5.37
N PHE A 187 -2.94 8.88 6.09
CA PHE A 187 -2.11 8.85 7.30
C PHE A 187 -0.62 9.05 7.02
N LEU A 188 -0.16 8.91 5.78
CA LEU A 188 1.23 9.22 5.39
C LEU A 188 1.44 10.73 5.18
N ILE A 189 0.38 11.50 4.94
CA ILE A 189 0.50 12.92 4.58
C ILE A 189 1.15 13.76 5.69
N PRO A 190 0.77 13.66 6.99
CA PRO A 190 1.41 14.43 8.05
C PRO A 190 2.91 14.15 8.15
N SER A 191 3.28 12.88 8.01
CA SER A 191 4.66 12.39 7.95
C SER A 191 5.46 13.03 6.81
N VAL A 192 4.93 12.98 5.59
CA VAL A 192 5.53 13.62 4.41
C VAL A 192 5.67 15.13 4.60
N ILE A 193 4.61 15.81 5.06
CA ILE A 193 4.63 17.26 5.33
C ILE A 193 5.70 17.60 6.37
N GLY A 194 5.81 16.82 7.44
CA GLY A 194 6.83 16.98 8.48
C GLY A 194 8.24 16.97 7.90
N LEU A 195 8.57 15.98 7.08
CA LEU A 195 9.87 15.89 6.40
C LEU A 195 10.11 17.08 5.46
N LEU A 196 9.12 17.44 4.64
CA LEU A 196 9.23 18.57 3.72
C LEU A 196 9.40 19.90 4.47
N TRP A 197 8.73 20.06 5.62
CA TRP A 197 8.84 21.24 6.47
C TRP A 197 10.26 21.43 7.04
N LEU A 198 10.94 20.32 7.39
CA LEU A 198 12.33 20.36 7.82
C LEU A 198 13.26 20.91 6.73
N ARG A 199 12.92 20.67 5.45
CA ARG A 199 13.69 21.10 4.27
C ARG A 199 13.03 22.23 3.47
N ARG A 200 12.05 22.96 4.04
CA ARG A 200 11.23 23.95 3.31
C ARG A 200 12.01 25.02 2.53
N ARG A 201 13.21 25.40 3.02
CA ARG A 201 14.08 26.39 2.36
C ARG A 201 14.79 25.86 1.12
N GLU A 202 14.88 24.55 1.00
CA GLU A 202 15.57 23.84 -0.08
C GLU A 202 14.60 23.22 -1.10
N LEU A 203 13.28 23.41 -0.93
CA LEU A 203 12.30 22.88 -1.88
C LEU A 203 12.33 23.63 -3.21
N HIS A 204 12.08 22.90 -4.30
CA HIS A 204 11.92 23.48 -5.63
C HIS A 204 10.47 23.95 -5.84
N TRP A 205 10.15 25.16 -5.39
CA TRP A 205 8.79 25.72 -5.39
C TRP A 205 8.03 25.63 -6.73
N PRO A 206 8.63 25.91 -7.90
CA PRO A 206 7.92 25.74 -9.18
C PRO A 206 7.42 24.30 -9.43
N TRP A 207 8.23 23.29 -9.12
CA TRP A 207 7.86 21.88 -9.29
C TRP A 207 6.86 21.43 -8.22
N LEU A 208 6.93 22.00 -7.01
CA LEU A 208 5.91 21.80 -5.98
C LEU A 208 4.56 22.36 -6.45
N ALA A 209 4.53 23.58 -6.99
CA ALA A 209 3.32 24.21 -7.51
C ALA A 209 2.75 23.44 -8.70
N ALA A 210 3.59 23.03 -9.65
CA ALA A 210 3.17 22.16 -10.77
C ALA A 210 2.58 20.83 -10.25
N GLY A 211 3.20 20.22 -9.24
CA GLY A 211 2.71 19.00 -8.61
C GLY A 211 1.34 19.20 -7.95
N LEU A 212 1.13 20.35 -7.29
CA LEU A 212 -0.17 20.71 -6.69
C LEU A 212 -1.25 20.90 -7.75
N VAL A 213 -0.94 21.56 -8.87
CA VAL A 213 -1.89 21.72 -9.98
C VAL A 213 -2.30 20.35 -10.53
N VAL A 214 -1.34 19.46 -10.77
CA VAL A 214 -1.63 18.09 -11.24
C VAL A 214 -2.41 17.31 -10.17
N ALA A 215 -2.05 17.42 -8.90
CA ALA A 215 -2.77 16.79 -7.80
C ALA A 215 -4.24 17.23 -7.76
N VAL A 216 -4.53 18.52 -7.89
CA VAL A 216 -5.92 19.03 -7.97
C VAL A 216 -6.60 18.50 -9.24
N ALA A 217 -5.91 18.51 -10.38
CA ALA A 217 -6.45 18.00 -11.64
C ALA A 217 -6.88 16.53 -11.57
N LEU A 218 -6.14 15.69 -10.82
CA LEU A 218 -6.51 14.29 -10.61
C LEU A 218 -7.85 14.10 -9.88
N TYR A 219 -8.29 15.09 -9.09
CA TYR A 219 -9.58 15.08 -8.39
C TYR A 219 -10.69 15.79 -9.16
N VAL A 220 -10.40 16.44 -10.30
CA VAL A 220 -11.44 17.10 -11.13
C VAL A 220 -12.56 16.15 -11.52
N PRO A 221 -12.29 14.90 -11.99
CA PRO A 221 -13.36 13.96 -12.27
C PRO A 221 -14.26 13.68 -11.05
N TYR A 222 -13.67 13.59 -9.85
CA TYR A 222 -14.41 13.36 -8.61
C TYR A 222 -15.35 14.53 -8.30
N PHE A 223 -14.82 15.75 -8.33
CA PHE A 223 -15.63 16.94 -8.06
C PHE A 223 -16.74 17.13 -9.10
N TRP A 224 -16.44 16.85 -10.37
CA TRP A 224 -17.44 16.87 -11.43
C TRP A 224 -18.56 15.85 -11.20
N GLY A 225 -18.24 14.63 -10.77
CA GLY A 225 -19.23 13.63 -10.40
C GLY A 225 -20.10 14.05 -9.22
N GLU A 226 -19.49 14.56 -8.14
CA GLU A 226 -20.21 15.03 -6.95
C GLU A 226 -21.13 16.22 -7.25
N THR A 227 -20.73 17.17 -8.09
CA THR A 227 -21.58 18.32 -8.41
C THR A 227 -22.81 17.91 -9.22
N GLN A 228 -22.67 16.92 -10.10
CA GLN A 228 -23.80 16.38 -10.87
C GLN A 228 -24.82 15.62 -10.00
N THR A 229 -24.42 15.15 -8.81
CA THR A 229 -25.28 14.41 -7.89
C THR A 229 -25.59 15.15 -6.60
N ALA A 230 -25.42 16.46 -6.60
CA ALA A 230 -25.68 17.31 -5.43
C ALA A 230 -24.97 16.80 -4.16
N TRP A 231 -23.75 16.28 -4.32
CA TRP A 231 -22.88 15.80 -3.24
C TRP A 231 -23.45 14.62 -2.45
N ASP A 232 -24.35 13.83 -3.05
CA ASP A 232 -25.05 12.72 -2.39
C ASP A 232 -24.10 11.75 -1.68
N ASN A 233 -22.96 11.41 -2.28
CA ASN A 233 -22.01 10.52 -1.62
C ASN A 233 -21.26 11.20 -0.48
N THR A 234 -20.77 12.43 -0.65
CA THR A 234 -20.14 13.18 0.45
C THR A 234 -21.11 13.27 1.64
N HIS A 235 -22.39 13.54 1.38
CA HIS A 235 -23.44 13.52 2.40
C HIS A 235 -23.62 12.14 3.04
N ARG A 236 -23.75 11.06 2.27
CA ARG A 236 -23.90 9.69 2.82
C ARG A 236 -22.71 9.25 3.66
N TYR A 237 -21.49 9.64 3.28
CA TYR A 237 -20.28 9.32 4.01
C TYR A 237 -20.23 10.06 5.36
N LEU A 238 -20.50 11.38 5.35
CA LEU A 238 -20.47 12.20 6.56
C LEU A 238 -21.67 11.94 7.49
N LEU A 239 -22.83 11.64 6.93
CA LEU A 239 -24.12 11.52 7.64
C LEU A 239 -24.64 10.08 7.69
N ARG A 240 -23.76 9.07 7.79
CA ARG A 240 -24.18 7.65 7.81
C ARG A 240 -25.26 7.41 8.89
N HIS A 241 -26.50 7.20 8.46
CA HIS A 241 -27.71 7.11 9.32
C HIS A 241 -28.05 8.36 10.16
N GLY A 242 -27.70 9.56 9.68
CA GLY A 242 -28.01 10.83 10.33
C GLY A 242 -27.19 11.13 11.60
N LYS A 243 -26.13 10.36 11.89
CA LYS A 243 -25.25 10.56 13.05
C LYS A 243 -23.78 10.38 12.66
N PHE A 244 -22.91 11.19 13.26
CA PHE A 244 -21.46 11.03 13.14
C PHE A 244 -21.05 9.64 13.64
N SER A 245 -20.25 8.91 12.86
CA SER A 245 -19.83 7.55 13.21
C SER A 245 -18.34 7.48 13.56
N PHE A 246 -18.04 7.01 14.77
CA PHE A 246 -16.67 6.68 15.18
C PHE A 246 -16.04 5.54 14.37
N SER A 247 -16.81 4.89 13.49
CA SER A 247 -16.30 3.87 12.55
C SER A 247 -15.10 4.36 11.72
N SER A 248 -14.97 5.66 11.48
CA SER A 248 -13.84 6.26 10.77
C SER A 248 -12.51 6.13 11.53
N PHE A 249 -12.55 5.99 12.86
CA PHE A 249 -11.37 5.71 13.69
C PHE A 249 -10.98 4.23 13.70
N LYS A 250 -11.72 3.34 13.00
CA LYS A 250 -11.35 1.92 12.90
C LYS A 250 -9.91 1.73 12.46
N ALA A 251 -9.37 2.59 11.59
CA ALA A 251 -7.96 2.55 11.18
C ALA A 251 -6.97 2.57 12.36
N LEU A 252 -7.27 3.30 13.44
CA LEU A 252 -6.45 3.35 14.66
C LEU A 252 -6.56 2.07 15.49
N LEU A 253 -7.69 1.36 15.37
CA LEU A 253 -7.98 0.13 16.11
C LEU A 253 -7.74 -1.14 15.28
N THR A 254 -7.49 -1.03 13.97
CA THR A 254 -7.25 -2.17 13.08
C THR A 254 -6.09 -3.05 13.53
N PRO A 255 -4.93 -2.52 14.01
CA PRO A 255 -3.86 -3.38 14.52
C PRO A 255 -4.30 -4.22 15.72
N VAL A 256 -5.08 -3.63 16.63
CA VAL A 256 -5.65 -4.32 17.81
C VAL A 256 -6.68 -5.37 17.37
N ALA A 257 -7.53 -5.04 16.39
CA ALA A 257 -8.51 -5.97 15.84
C ALA A 257 -7.85 -7.13 15.07
N ALA A 258 -6.78 -6.88 14.32
CA ALA A 258 -6.02 -7.91 13.60
C ALA A 258 -5.33 -8.87 14.59
N LEU A 259 -4.74 -8.35 15.66
CA LEU A 259 -4.22 -9.17 16.77
C LEU A 259 -5.34 -9.97 17.45
N GLY A 260 -6.50 -9.34 17.68
CA GLY A 260 -7.70 -9.97 18.24
C GLY A 260 -8.19 -11.17 17.40
N ASN A 261 -8.24 -11.03 16.07
CA ASN A 261 -8.63 -12.11 15.17
C ASN A 261 -7.65 -13.31 15.22
N LEU A 262 -6.37 -13.04 15.41
CA LEU A 262 -5.33 -14.07 15.53
C LEU A 262 -5.48 -14.83 16.86
N ILE A 263 -5.76 -14.10 17.94
CA ILE A 263 -6.06 -14.65 19.26
C ILE A 263 -7.37 -15.47 19.22
N GLU A 264 -8.42 -14.95 18.59
CA GLU A 264 -9.69 -15.67 18.43
C GLU A 264 -9.55 -16.94 17.57
N SER A 265 -8.70 -16.91 16.55
CA SER A 265 -8.41 -18.10 15.74
C SER A 265 -7.63 -19.16 16.53
N ALA A 266 -6.72 -18.72 17.41
CA ALA A 266 -5.87 -19.61 18.20
C ALA A 266 -6.48 -20.09 19.52
N LEU A 267 -7.46 -19.37 20.09
CA LEU A 267 -8.04 -19.64 21.41
C LEU A 267 -9.57 -19.65 21.42
N GLY A 268 -10.20 -19.31 20.30
CA GLY A 268 -11.65 -19.15 20.18
C GLY A 268 -12.32 -20.22 19.33
N ARG A 269 -13.44 -19.86 18.72
CA ARG A 269 -14.37 -20.81 18.06
C ARG A 269 -13.75 -21.54 16.86
N ARG A 270 -12.66 -21.01 16.30
CA ARG A 270 -11.97 -21.59 15.13
C ARG A 270 -10.76 -22.45 15.52
N PHE A 271 -10.57 -22.72 16.81
CA PHE A 271 -9.44 -23.51 17.28
C PHE A 271 -9.41 -24.93 16.68
N ALA A 272 -10.57 -25.57 16.53
CA ALA A 272 -10.67 -26.89 15.90
C ALA A 272 -10.20 -26.87 14.43
N ASP A 273 -10.62 -25.85 13.66
CA ASP A 273 -10.17 -25.64 12.28
C ASP A 273 -8.67 -25.41 12.21
N TYR A 274 -8.14 -24.61 13.13
CA TYR A 274 -6.71 -24.32 13.22
C TYR A 274 -5.87 -25.56 13.58
N GLN A 275 -6.37 -26.41 14.48
CA GLN A 275 -5.77 -27.71 14.77
C GLN A 275 -5.81 -28.66 13.56
N ALA A 276 -6.95 -28.73 12.87
CA ALA A 276 -7.12 -29.55 11.68
C ALA A 276 -6.15 -29.12 10.58
N PHE A 277 -6.03 -27.81 10.35
CA PHE A 277 -5.06 -27.24 9.43
C PHE A 277 -3.61 -27.61 9.83
N GLY A 278 -3.25 -27.45 11.11
CA GLY A 278 -1.92 -27.84 11.60
C GLY A 278 -1.60 -29.32 11.37
N ARG A 279 -2.56 -30.21 11.60
CA ARG A 279 -2.39 -31.65 11.29
C ARG A 279 -2.25 -31.90 9.79
N ALA A 280 -3.08 -31.27 8.96
CA ALA A 280 -3.08 -31.48 7.52
C ALA A 280 -1.83 -30.92 6.83
N ALA A 281 -1.40 -29.72 7.20
CA ALA A 281 -0.30 -29.01 6.54
C ALA A 281 1.08 -29.26 7.16
N PHE A 282 1.15 -29.52 8.47
CA PHE A 282 2.42 -29.67 9.21
C PHE A 282 2.57 -31.06 9.85
N GLY A 283 1.62 -31.98 9.60
CA GLY A 283 1.57 -33.29 10.26
C GLY A 283 1.23 -33.22 11.76
N SER A 284 1.25 -32.03 12.36
CA SER A 284 1.04 -31.83 13.79
C SER A 284 0.63 -30.39 14.08
N PHE A 285 -0.41 -30.26 14.91
CA PHE A 285 -0.79 -28.97 15.49
C PHE A 285 0.34 -28.34 16.31
N TYR A 286 1.09 -29.15 17.07
CA TYR A 286 2.18 -28.64 17.92
C TYR A 286 3.33 -28.06 17.11
N VAL A 287 3.62 -28.61 15.93
CA VAL A 287 4.63 -28.07 15.01
C VAL A 287 4.18 -26.70 14.50
N LEU A 288 2.94 -26.57 14.03
CA LEU A 288 2.37 -25.27 13.64
C LEU A 288 2.41 -24.26 14.79
N ALA A 289 2.02 -24.67 15.99
CA ALA A 289 2.02 -23.82 17.17
C ALA A 289 3.44 -23.34 17.54
N ALA A 290 4.43 -24.24 17.49
CA ALA A 290 5.84 -23.91 17.75
C ALA A 290 6.40 -22.93 16.70
N ILE A 291 6.12 -23.16 15.41
CA ILE A 291 6.51 -22.26 14.32
C ILE A 291 5.91 -20.86 14.52
N ASN A 292 4.61 -20.79 14.86
CA ASN A 292 3.95 -19.51 15.08
C ASN A 292 4.45 -18.81 16.35
N ALA A 293 4.72 -19.54 17.44
CA ALA A 293 5.32 -18.99 18.65
C ALA A 293 6.73 -18.44 18.38
N LEU A 294 7.56 -19.17 17.64
CA LEU A 294 8.89 -18.72 17.24
C LEU A 294 8.81 -17.50 16.32
N SER A 295 7.87 -17.50 15.37
CA SER A 295 7.65 -16.36 14.46
C SER A 295 7.22 -15.11 15.24
N LEU A 296 6.32 -15.26 16.22
CA LEU A 296 5.91 -14.17 17.11
C LEU A 296 7.05 -13.67 17.98
N LEU A 297 7.90 -14.57 18.50
CA LEU A 297 9.08 -14.20 19.28
C LEU A 297 10.07 -13.40 18.43
N ILE A 298 10.42 -13.90 17.24
CA ILE A 298 11.34 -13.23 16.31
C ILE A 298 10.77 -11.87 15.89
N ALA A 299 9.48 -11.81 15.53
CA ALA A 299 8.80 -10.56 15.19
C ALA A 299 8.79 -9.59 16.39
N GLY A 300 8.50 -10.08 17.59
CA GLY A 300 8.49 -9.29 18.82
C GLY A 300 9.86 -8.73 19.18
N LEU A 301 10.92 -9.54 19.03
CA LEU A 301 12.31 -9.10 19.22
C LEU A 301 12.74 -8.08 18.17
N ALA A 302 12.40 -8.31 16.89
CA ALA A 302 12.71 -7.39 15.80
C ALA A 302 11.98 -6.05 15.96
N VAL A 303 10.67 -6.07 16.24
CA VAL A 303 9.86 -4.88 16.49
C VAL A 303 10.32 -4.19 17.78
N GLY A 304 10.58 -4.93 18.85
CA GLY A 304 11.06 -4.39 20.11
C GLY A 304 12.42 -3.69 19.98
N SER A 305 13.38 -4.32 19.29
CA SER A 305 14.67 -3.70 18.96
C SER A 305 14.48 -2.45 18.11
N PHE A 306 13.69 -2.55 17.04
CA PHE A 306 13.38 -1.42 16.17
C PHE A 306 12.75 -0.26 16.96
N LEU A 307 11.75 -0.51 17.79
CA LEU A 307 11.09 0.52 18.60
C LEU A 307 12.04 1.11 19.63
N ALA A 308 12.87 0.30 20.29
CA ALA A 308 13.86 0.79 21.25
C ALA A 308 14.88 1.71 20.57
N ASP A 309 15.40 1.32 19.42
CA ASP A 309 16.33 2.13 18.63
C ASP A 309 15.65 3.37 18.09
N PHE A 310 14.44 3.23 17.53
CA PHE A 310 13.61 4.32 17.06
C PHE A 310 13.34 5.35 18.14
N PHE A 311 12.87 4.97 19.33
CA PHE A 311 12.62 5.91 20.42
C PHE A 311 13.90 6.52 21.00
N ARG A 312 15.02 5.79 20.99
CA ARG A 312 16.33 6.34 21.38
C ARG A 312 16.75 7.44 20.41
N ILE A 313 16.62 7.17 19.11
CA ILE A 313 16.90 8.09 18.02
C ILE A 313 15.95 9.28 18.05
N LEU A 314 14.64 9.07 18.25
CA LEU A 314 13.67 10.15 18.37
C LEU A 314 14.01 11.05 19.55
N ARG A 315 14.28 10.50 20.74
CA ARG A 315 14.64 11.31 21.92
C ARG A 315 15.89 12.15 21.69
N ALA A 316 16.90 11.58 21.04
CA ALA A 316 18.13 12.31 20.71
C ALA A 316 17.90 13.36 19.61
N GLY A 317 17.16 13.00 18.56
CA GLY A 317 17.02 13.78 17.34
C GLY A 317 15.95 14.88 17.37
N TRP A 318 14.90 14.73 18.19
CA TRP A 318 13.83 15.74 18.26
C TRP A 318 14.23 17.05 18.93
N ARG A 319 15.36 17.07 19.65
CA ARG A 319 15.93 18.33 20.15
C ARG A 319 16.40 19.22 19.00
N ASN A 320 16.91 18.63 17.91
CA ASN A 320 17.38 19.37 16.75
C ASN A 320 17.18 18.57 15.44
N PRO A 321 15.92 18.42 14.96
CA PRO A 321 15.57 17.46 13.91
C PRO A 321 16.20 17.78 12.55
N ARG A 322 16.57 19.05 12.30
CA ARG A 322 17.29 19.45 11.09
C ARG A 322 18.73 18.95 11.09
N GLU A 323 19.44 19.10 12.21
CA GLU A 323 20.80 18.59 12.36
C GLU A 323 20.82 17.07 12.28
N THR A 324 19.85 16.39 12.91
CA THR A 324 19.73 14.94 12.81
C THR A 324 19.42 14.47 11.39
N LEU A 325 18.54 15.16 10.66
CA LEU A 325 18.26 14.85 9.26
C LEU A 325 19.50 15.05 8.38
N ALA A 326 20.33 16.05 8.66
CA ALA A 326 21.58 16.28 7.95
C ALA A 326 22.63 15.19 8.26
N ALA A 327 22.75 14.78 9.52
CA ALA A 327 23.72 13.78 9.97
C ALA A 327 23.33 12.34 9.58
N ALA A 328 22.05 11.97 9.72
CA ALA A 328 21.54 10.62 9.54
C ALA A 328 20.22 10.61 8.75
N PRO A 329 20.23 10.96 7.45
CA PRO A 329 19.00 11.14 6.68
C PRO A 329 18.17 9.86 6.53
N ALA A 330 18.81 8.69 6.37
CA ALA A 330 18.09 7.42 6.25
C ALA A 330 17.31 7.07 7.52
N VAL A 331 17.87 7.41 8.68
CA VAL A 331 17.27 7.15 10.00
C VAL A 331 16.04 8.01 10.22
N MET A 332 16.14 9.33 9.97
CA MET A 332 15.00 10.24 10.06
C MET A 332 13.93 9.94 9.02
N PHE A 333 14.32 9.40 7.85
CA PHE A 333 13.41 9.03 6.78
C PHE A 333 12.56 7.80 7.08
N LEU A 334 13.15 6.78 7.74
CA LEU A 334 12.43 5.57 8.13
C LEU A 334 11.56 5.77 9.37
N GLY A 335 11.85 6.79 10.16
CA GLY A 335 11.10 7.15 11.35
C GLY A 335 9.79 7.90 11.10
N VAL A 336 9.42 8.10 9.83
CA VAL A 336 8.32 8.95 9.35
C VAL A 336 7.32 8.13 8.55
#